data_AF-A0A182C7Z6-F1
#
_entry.id   AF-A0A182C7Z6-F1
#
_cell.length_a   1.000
_cell.length_b   1.000
_cell.length_c   1.000
_cell.angle_alpha   90.00
_cell.angle_beta   90.00
_cell.angle_gamma   90.00
#
_symmetry.space_group_name_H-M   'P 1'
#
loop_
_entity.id
_entity.type
_entity.pdbx_description
1 polymer ?
#
loop_
_entity_poly.entity_id
_entity_poly.type
_entity_poly.pdbx_seq_one_letter_code
_entity_poly.pdbx_strand_id
1 'polypeptide(L)'
;MFAFISLFLIALSRISLNPLPYFFVTEGLMILLVITRKRFEYWVLILITVFPLSFEAVALFMNAGKLGHIFGTITSTITAFLGLMDEMPREKLIRKIKLKGRKNRQKVKTLMFTYGRIAKLEKIQMSTTHALVSGDKLYFSLRMPFEGETLMSIPLKELKEVAVQQVISEVTPYLPRTRDLFIPIKNIRSIGKPKHMDYFLVLRTADNIWTFYEEPETLLNFQKEIETAMEK
;
A
#
# COMPACT_ATOMS: atom_id res chain seq x y z
N MET A 1 -21.52 7.46 -5.08
CA MET A 1 -22.86 7.01 -4.64
C MET A 1 -22.77 5.94 -3.56
N PHE A 2 -22.18 4.77 -3.82
CA PHE A 2 -22.04 3.69 -2.81
C PHE A 2 -21.44 4.15 -1.48
N ALA A 3 -20.30 4.84 -1.49
CA ALA A 3 -19.66 5.33 -0.26
C ALA A 3 -20.56 6.21 0.60
N PHE A 4 -21.33 7.11 -0.02
CA PHE A 4 -22.26 7.99 0.69
C PHE A 4 -23.44 7.24 1.28
N ILE A 5 -23.96 6.25 0.56
CA ILE A 5 -25.02 5.37 1.06
C ILE A 5 -24.53 4.60 2.29
N SER A 6 -23.32 4.04 2.23
CA SER A 6 -22.74 3.33 3.37
C SER A 6 -22.52 4.26 4.58
N LEU A 7 -22.01 5.48 4.38
CA LEU A 7 -21.86 6.45 5.47
C LEU A 7 -23.21 6.88 6.07
N PHE A 8 -24.23 7.04 5.24
CA PHE A 8 -25.59 7.31 5.70
C PHE A 8 -26.16 6.15 6.54
N LEU A 9 -25.95 4.91 6.10
CA LEU A 9 -26.37 3.72 6.86
C LEU A 9 -25.62 3.59 8.19
N ILE A 10 -24.33 3.95 8.24
CA ILE A 10 -23.54 4.01 9.47
C ILE A 10 -24.14 5.05 10.44
N ALA A 11 -24.51 6.24 9.94
CA ALA A 11 -25.13 7.27 10.77
C ALA A 11 -26.53 6.86 11.27
N LEU A 12 -27.34 6.26 10.40
CA LEU A 12 -28.69 5.79 10.75
C LEU A 12 -28.64 4.64 11.77
N SER A 13 -27.72 3.69 11.57
CA SER A 13 -27.54 2.55 12.48
C SER A 13 -27.13 3.01 13.86
N ARG A 14 -26.31 4.07 13.95
CA ARG A 14 -25.89 4.70 15.19
C ARG A 14 -27.08 5.24 16.00
N ILE A 15 -28.06 5.87 15.35
CA ILE A 15 -29.22 6.45 16.03
C ILE A 15 -30.21 5.35 16.46
N SER A 16 -30.41 4.34 15.61
CA SER A 16 -31.52 3.40 15.75
C SER A 16 -31.16 2.10 16.50
N LEU A 17 -29.89 1.70 16.52
CA LEU A 17 -29.47 0.41 17.05
C LEU A 17 -28.86 0.51 18.45
N ASN A 18 -28.97 -0.58 19.20
CA ASN A 18 -28.18 -0.77 20.41
C ASN A 18 -26.68 -0.93 20.08
N PRO A 19 -25.76 -0.76 21.07
CA PRO A 19 -24.32 -0.73 20.82
C PRO A 19 -23.75 -1.95 20.09
N LEU A 20 -24.23 -3.15 20.43
CA LEU A 20 -23.74 -4.40 19.86
C LEU A 20 -24.13 -4.58 18.37
N PRO A 21 -25.41 -4.46 17.97
CA PRO A 21 -25.77 -4.48 16.55
C PRO A 21 -25.18 -3.30 15.77
N TYR A 22 -25.04 -2.12 16.38
CA TYR A 22 -24.32 -0.98 15.79
C TYR A 22 -22.88 -1.35 15.41
N PHE A 23 -22.13 -1.99 16.33
CA PHE A 23 -20.76 -2.43 16.08
C PHE A 23 -20.65 -3.30 14.83
N PHE A 24 -21.48 -4.34 14.69
CA PHE A 24 -21.40 -5.24 13.54
C PHE A 24 -21.75 -4.56 12.22
N VAL A 25 -22.78 -3.70 12.22
CA VAL A 25 -23.20 -2.98 11.01
C VAL A 25 -22.12 -1.99 10.57
N THR A 26 -21.56 -1.22 11.51
CA THR A 26 -20.54 -0.21 11.21
C THR A 26 -19.23 -0.83 10.77
N GLU A 27 -18.75 -1.84 11.47
CA GLU A 27 -17.52 -2.55 11.11
C GLU A 27 -17.68 -3.25 9.76
N GLY A 28 -18.81 -3.94 9.53
CA GLY A 28 -19.09 -4.61 8.26
C GLY A 28 -19.14 -3.65 7.08
N LEU A 29 -19.82 -2.51 7.23
CA LEU A 29 -19.86 -1.47 6.20
C LEU A 29 -18.48 -0.84 5.99
N MET A 30 -17.69 -0.63 7.05
CA MET A 30 -16.36 -0.06 6.93
C MET A 30 -15.40 -1.01 6.20
N ILE A 31 -15.47 -2.31 6.49
CA ILE A 31 -14.71 -3.34 5.76
C ILE A 31 -15.06 -3.30 4.27
N LEU A 32 -16.35 -3.22 3.91
CA LEU A 32 -16.77 -3.11 2.51
C LEU A 32 -16.24 -1.84 1.84
N LEU A 33 -16.21 -0.71 2.55
CA LEU A 33 -15.62 0.54 2.05
C LEU A 33 -14.11 0.42 1.85
N VAL A 34 -13.40 -0.23 2.77
CA VAL A 34 -11.96 -0.48 2.67
C VAL A 34 -11.63 -1.44 1.52
N ILE A 35 -12.44 -2.46 1.28
CA ILE A 35 -12.27 -3.37 0.13
C ILE A 35 -12.49 -2.62 -1.19
N THR A 36 -13.50 -1.76 -1.24
CA THR A 36 -13.83 -0.97 -2.44
C THR A 36 -13.01 0.31 -2.60
N ARG A 37 -12.06 0.58 -1.69
CA ARG A 37 -11.27 1.83 -1.60
C ARG A 37 -10.66 2.29 -2.93
N LYS A 38 -10.16 1.35 -3.73
CA LYS A 38 -9.52 1.62 -5.02
C LYS A 38 -10.45 2.37 -5.99
N ARG A 39 -11.77 2.22 -5.85
CA ARG A 39 -12.77 2.82 -6.75
C ARG A 39 -13.03 4.31 -6.45
N PHE A 40 -12.68 4.79 -5.26
CA PHE A 40 -13.02 6.13 -4.80
C PHE A 40 -11.93 7.16 -5.07
N GLU A 41 -12.30 8.42 -5.11
CA GLU A 41 -11.34 9.52 -5.09
C GLU A 41 -10.76 9.70 -3.69
N TYR A 42 -9.55 10.27 -3.59
CA TYR A 42 -8.85 10.34 -2.30
C TYR A 42 -9.60 11.16 -1.25
N TRP A 43 -10.28 12.23 -1.66
CA TRP A 43 -11.11 13.02 -0.75
C TRP A 43 -12.26 12.22 -0.12
N VAL A 44 -12.82 11.25 -0.86
CA VAL A 44 -13.85 10.34 -0.33
C VAL A 44 -13.24 9.39 0.71
N LEU A 45 -12.01 8.94 0.50
CA LEU A 45 -11.31 8.10 1.47
C LEU A 45 -11.06 8.86 2.78
N ILE A 46 -10.64 10.13 2.71
CA ILE A 46 -10.52 10.99 3.90
C ILE A 46 -11.89 11.13 4.59
N LEU A 47 -12.95 11.39 3.81
CA LEU A 47 -14.30 11.53 4.35
C LEU A 47 -14.75 10.28 5.10
N ILE A 48 -14.49 9.09 4.56
CA ILE A 48 -14.84 7.80 5.18
C ILE A 48 -14.19 7.65 6.57
N THR A 49 -12.98 8.16 6.75
CA THR A 49 -12.26 8.07 8.03
C THR A 49 -12.69 9.14 9.03
N VAL A 50 -12.97 10.36 8.56
CA VAL A 50 -13.31 11.50 9.43
C VAL A 50 -14.79 11.48 9.85
N PHE A 51 -15.68 10.97 8.98
CA PHE A 51 -17.12 11.02 9.20
C PHE A 51 -17.60 10.29 10.46
N PRO A 52 -17.20 9.02 10.74
CA PRO A 52 -17.64 8.31 11.95
C PRO A 52 -17.24 9.04 13.23
N LEU A 53 -16.00 9.55 13.30
CA LEU A 53 -15.51 10.33 14.43
C LEU A 53 -16.29 11.63 14.63
N SER A 54 -16.53 12.36 13.54
CA SER A 54 -17.26 13.63 13.59
C SER A 54 -18.70 13.41 14.04
N PHE A 55 -19.34 12.35 13.55
CA PHE A 55 -20.71 12.01 13.89
C PHE A 55 -20.83 11.58 15.35
N GLU A 56 -19.89 10.78 15.84
CA GLU A 56 -19.87 10.37 17.25
C GLU A 56 -19.62 11.57 18.18
N ALA A 57 -18.74 12.50 17.80
CA ALA A 57 -18.53 13.74 18.56
C ALA A 57 -19.82 14.57 18.70
N VAL A 58 -20.54 14.82 17.58
CA VAL A 58 -21.82 15.55 17.59
C VAL A 58 -22.80 14.90 18.55
N ALA A 59 -22.87 13.59 18.52
CA ALA A 59 -23.87 12.90 19.28
C ALA A 59 -23.51 12.71 20.77
N LEU A 60 -22.21 12.71 21.12
CA LEU A 60 -21.77 12.90 22.50
C LEU A 60 -22.16 14.29 23.02
N PHE A 61 -22.02 15.35 22.22
CA PHE A 61 -22.49 16.69 22.59
C PHE A 61 -24.00 16.75 22.83
N MET A 62 -24.78 15.96 22.09
CA MET A 62 -26.23 15.84 22.28
C MET A 62 -26.63 14.92 23.46
N ASN A 63 -25.67 14.43 24.25
CA ASN A 63 -25.89 13.43 25.31
C ASN A 63 -26.60 12.15 24.83
N ALA A 64 -26.50 11.87 23.53
CA ALA A 64 -27.10 10.72 22.87
C ALA A 64 -26.00 9.71 22.57
N GLY A 65 -25.58 8.93 23.57
CA GLY A 65 -24.53 7.92 23.37
C GLY A 65 -24.31 7.03 24.58
N LYS A 66 -24.25 5.71 24.35
CA LYS A 66 -23.75 4.72 25.32
C LYS A 66 -22.27 4.43 25.03
N LEU A 67 -21.47 4.15 26.04
CA LEU A 67 -20.04 3.78 25.93
C LEU A 67 -19.75 2.74 24.82
N GLY A 68 -20.64 1.78 24.59
CA GLY A 68 -20.46 0.77 23.55
C GLY A 68 -20.49 1.31 22.10
N HIS A 69 -21.11 2.47 21.83
CA HIS A 69 -21.07 3.10 20.50
C HIS A 69 -19.70 3.73 20.22
N ILE A 70 -19.06 4.26 21.25
CA ILE A 70 -17.70 4.80 21.15
C ILE A 70 -16.74 3.69 20.73
N PHE A 71 -16.88 2.50 21.32
CA PHE A 71 -16.05 1.34 20.97
C PHE A 71 -16.15 0.98 19.48
N GLY A 72 -17.36 0.83 18.94
CA GLY A 72 -17.53 0.53 17.51
C GLY A 72 -17.06 1.64 16.57
N THR A 73 -17.16 2.89 17.00
CA THR A 73 -16.62 4.02 16.24
C THR A 73 -15.08 3.97 16.21
N ILE A 74 -14.43 3.66 17.32
CA ILE A 74 -12.97 3.55 17.40
C ILE A 74 -12.47 2.40 16.50
N THR A 75 -13.07 1.21 16.60
CA THR A 75 -12.63 0.05 15.80
C THR A 75 -12.81 0.31 14.30
N SER A 76 -13.97 0.83 13.89
CA SER A 76 -14.24 1.13 12.48
C SER A 76 -13.29 2.22 11.95
N THR A 77 -12.94 3.20 12.79
CA THR A 77 -11.95 4.22 12.43
C THR A 77 -10.57 3.59 12.20
N ILE A 78 -10.12 2.67 13.07
CA ILE A 78 -8.86 1.93 12.89
C ILE A 78 -8.89 1.15 11.58
N THR A 79 -9.98 0.46 11.29
CA THR A 79 -10.16 -0.28 10.03
C THR A 79 -10.05 0.63 8.81
N ALA A 80 -10.66 1.83 8.86
CA ALA A 80 -10.52 2.83 7.79
C ALA A 80 -9.09 3.34 7.63
N PHE A 81 -8.38 3.58 8.73
CA PHE A 81 -6.98 3.99 8.70
C PHE A 81 -6.09 2.93 8.07
N LEU A 82 -6.27 1.65 8.42
CA LEU A 82 -5.54 0.54 7.79
C LEU A 82 -5.75 0.52 6.27
N GLY A 83 -6.98 0.78 5.81
CA GLY A 83 -7.27 0.93 4.38
C GLY A 83 -6.58 2.12 3.72
N LEU A 84 -6.43 3.23 4.45
CA LEU A 84 -5.75 4.44 3.97
C LEU A 84 -4.23 4.33 3.92
N MET A 85 -3.61 3.50 4.78
CA MET A 85 -2.15 3.37 4.87
C MET A 85 -1.48 3.09 3.52
N ASP A 86 -2.11 2.28 2.66
CA ASP A 86 -1.59 1.97 1.32
C ASP A 86 -1.82 3.09 0.30
N GLU A 87 -2.95 3.80 0.42
CA GLU A 87 -3.39 4.79 -0.57
C GLU A 87 -2.74 6.17 -0.34
N MET A 88 -2.40 6.50 0.92
CA MET A 88 -1.78 7.77 1.29
C MET A 88 -0.41 8.00 0.60
N PRO A 89 0.56 7.06 0.63
CA PRO A 89 1.83 7.25 -0.07
C PRO A 89 1.66 7.34 -1.59
N ARG A 90 0.71 6.59 -2.16
CA ARG A 90 0.40 6.64 -3.60
C ARG A 90 -0.16 8.00 -4.01
N GLU A 91 -1.09 8.54 -3.23
CA GLU A 91 -1.63 9.88 -3.45
C GLU A 91 -0.53 10.95 -3.27
N LYS A 92 0.36 10.79 -2.29
CA LYS A 92 1.49 11.69 -2.06
C LYS A 92 2.42 11.74 -3.27
N LEU A 93 2.75 10.58 -3.85
CA LEU A 93 3.58 10.50 -5.06
C LEU A 93 2.93 11.25 -6.23
N ILE A 94 1.67 10.93 -6.57
CA ILE A 94 1.00 11.57 -7.72
C ILE A 94 0.88 13.09 -7.55
N ARG A 95 0.65 13.58 -6.33
CA ARG A 95 0.59 15.02 -6.06
C ARG A 95 1.93 15.70 -6.22
N LYS A 96 3.03 15.06 -5.79
CA LYS A 96 4.39 15.58 -5.98
C LYS A 96 4.73 15.78 -7.47
N ILE A 97 4.22 14.90 -8.34
CA ILE A 97 4.38 14.99 -9.80
C ILE A 97 3.24 15.72 -10.51
N LYS A 98 2.40 16.47 -9.77
CA LYS A 98 1.25 17.25 -10.27
C LYS A 98 0.18 16.44 -11.02
N LEU A 99 0.13 15.13 -10.84
CA LEU A 99 -0.96 14.28 -11.30
C LEU A 99 -2.11 14.26 -10.27
N LYS A 100 -3.34 14.06 -10.76
CA LYS A 100 -4.54 13.96 -9.93
C LYS A 100 -5.42 12.79 -10.36
N GLY A 101 -6.25 12.34 -9.43
CA GLY A 101 -7.35 11.41 -9.69
C GLY A 101 -7.02 9.95 -9.45
N ARG A 102 -8.07 9.16 -9.17
CA ARG A 102 -7.98 7.73 -8.86
C ARG A 102 -7.22 6.90 -9.90
N LYS A 103 -7.37 7.22 -11.20
CA LYS A 103 -6.75 6.46 -12.30
C LYS A 103 -5.22 6.48 -12.20
N ASN A 104 -4.63 7.61 -11.82
CA ASN A 104 -3.18 7.74 -11.68
C ASN A 104 -2.70 7.10 -10.38
N ARG A 105 -3.47 7.21 -9.29
CA ARG A 105 -3.16 6.54 -8.02
C ARG A 105 -3.08 5.02 -8.15
N GLN A 106 -3.96 4.42 -8.96
CA GLN A 106 -3.97 2.98 -9.22
C GLN A 106 -2.76 2.48 -10.03
N LYS A 107 -2.11 3.36 -10.81
CA LYS A 107 -0.91 3.02 -11.59
C LYS A 107 0.35 2.99 -10.73
N VAL A 108 0.35 3.65 -9.58
CA VAL A 108 1.49 3.66 -8.66
C VAL A 108 1.74 2.24 -8.14
N LYS A 109 2.94 1.74 -8.37
CA LYS A 109 3.41 0.46 -7.86
C LYS A 109 4.16 0.68 -6.55
N THR A 110 3.91 -0.18 -5.57
CA THR A 110 4.69 -0.23 -4.34
C THR A 110 5.75 -1.31 -4.55
N LEU A 111 7.02 -0.96 -4.42
CA LEU A 111 8.17 -1.83 -4.66
C LEU A 111 9.15 -1.69 -3.48
N MET A 112 9.89 -2.74 -3.15
CA MET A 112 10.99 -2.64 -2.18
C MET A 112 12.26 -2.23 -2.90
N PHE A 113 12.80 -1.05 -2.59
CA PHE A 113 14.09 -0.63 -3.12
C PHE A 113 15.23 -1.24 -2.32
N THR A 114 16.22 -1.76 -3.04
CA THR A 114 17.48 -2.28 -2.49
C THR A 114 18.65 -1.51 -3.10
N TYR A 115 19.66 -1.21 -2.28
CA TYR A 115 20.88 -0.57 -2.73
C TYR A 115 21.96 -1.63 -3.00
N GLY A 116 22.64 -1.58 -4.16
CA GLY A 116 23.87 -2.34 -4.41
C GLY A 116 23.86 -3.31 -5.60
N ARG A 117 25.04 -3.86 -5.90
CA ARG A 117 25.22 -4.93 -6.92
C ARG A 117 24.61 -6.24 -6.38
N ILE A 118 23.80 -6.85 -7.23
CA ILE A 118 22.96 -8.04 -6.98
C ILE A 118 23.71 -9.24 -6.37
N ALA A 119 25.02 -9.32 -6.57
CA ALA A 119 25.88 -10.38 -6.03
C ALA A 119 26.06 -10.34 -4.50
N LYS A 120 25.84 -9.20 -3.84
CA LYS A 120 25.90 -9.04 -2.38
C LYS A 120 24.75 -8.16 -1.90
N LEU A 121 23.52 -8.65 -2.08
CA LEU A 121 22.35 -8.01 -1.52
C LEU A 121 22.32 -8.23 -0.01
N GLU A 122 22.90 -7.30 0.74
CA GLU A 122 22.58 -7.17 2.16
C GLU A 122 21.10 -6.80 2.27
N LYS A 123 20.26 -7.78 2.63
CA LYS A 123 18.82 -7.62 2.92
C LYS A 123 18.53 -6.64 4.07
N ILE A 124 19.54 -5.92 4.56
CA ILE A 124 19.56 -5.15 5.82
C ILE A 124 18.98 -3.73 5.63
N GLN A 125 18.92 -3.20 4.39
CA GLN A 125 18.32 -1.88 4.12
C GLN A 125 17.37 -1.89 2.92
N MET A 126 16.28 -2.66 3.03
CA MET A 126 15.15 -2.53 2.10
C MET A 126 14.25 -1.39 2.54
N SER A 127 13.91 -0.47 1.62
CA SER A 127 12.95 0.60 1.89
C SER A 127 11.75 0.47 0.95
N THR A 128 10.54 0.68 1.47
CA THR A 128 9.34 0.70 0.65
C THR A 128 9.34 1.96 -0.22
N THR A 129 9.21 1.76 -1.52
CA THR A 129 9.23 2.81 -2.53
C THR A 129 7.98 2.77 -3.38
N HIS A 130 7.57 3.95 -3.85
CA HIS A 130 6.39 4.09 -4.70
C HIS A 130 6.86 4.59 -6.04
N ALA A 131 6.60 3.83 -7.10
CA ALA A 131 7.07 4.09 -8.45
C ALA A 131 5.92 4.26 -9.44
N LEU A 132 6.10 5.14 -10.43
CA LEU A 132 5.15 5.40 -11.50
C LEU A 132 5.89 5.85 -12.77
N VAL A 133 5.47 5.31 -13.91
CA VAL A 133 5.87 5.82 -15.23
C VAL A 133 4.84 6.87 -15.68
N SER A 134 5.29 8.07 -16.02
CA SER A 134 4.41 9.13 -16.53
C SER A 134 5.14 10.05 -17.50
N GLY A 135 4.59 10.19 -18.70
CA GLY A 135 5.26 10.91 -19.79
C GLY A 135 6.55 10.19 -20.19
N ASP A 136 7.65 10.95 -20.33
CA ASP A 136 8.98 10.41 -20.66
C ASP A 136 9.85 10.09 -19.43
N LYS A 137 9.25 10.04 -18.22
CA LYS A 137 10.01 9.83 -16.98
C LYS A 137 9.44 8.72 -16.13
N LEU A 138 10.35 8.01 -15.48
CA LEU A 138 10.08 7.16 -14.33
C LEU A 138 10.25 7.99 -13.06
N TYR A 139 9.22 8.04 -12.22
CA TYR A 139 9.27 8.67 -10.91
C TYR A 139 9.24 7.61 -9.82
N PHE A 140 10.05 7.77 -8.79
CA PHE A 140 9.96 6.92 -7.60
C PHE A 140 10.31 7.70 -6.34
N SER A 141 9.67 7.36 -5.22
CA SER A 141 10.04 7.90 -3.91
C SER A 141 11.04 7.00 -3.19
N LEU A 142 12.08 7.60 -2.62
CA LEU A 142 13.13 6.90 -1.89
C LEU A 142 13.24 7.49 -0.49
N ARG A 143 13.34 6.62 0.52
CA ARG A 143 13.53 7.06 1.91
C ARG A 143 15.01 7.01 2.24
N MET A 144 15.65 8.17 2.21
CA MET A 144 17.06 8.33 2.57
C MET A 144 17.18 8.37 4.10
N PRO A 145 18.22 7.75 4.69
CA PRO A 145 18.60 8.04 6.06
C PRO A 145 18.83 9.55 6.21
N PHE A 146 18.26 10.17 7.24
CA PHE A 146 18.41 11.60 7.61
C PHE A 146 17.72 12.65 6.71
N GLU A 147 17.49 12.40 5.42
CA GLU A 147 16.85 13.39 4.51
C GLU A 147 15.34 13.16 4.29
N GLY A 148 14.79 12.08 4.83
CA GLY A 148 13.37 11.76 4.68
C GLY A 148 13.03 11.19 3.30
N GLU A 149 11.81 11.44 2.81
CA GLU A 149 11.31 10.86 1.56
C GLU A 149 11.56 11.80 0.37
N THR A 150 12.59 11.50 -0.41
CA THR A 150 12.99 12.22 -1.62
C THR A 150 12.28 11.67 -2.86
N LEU A 151 11.97 12.56 -3.82
CA LEU A 151 11.43 12.17 -5.12
C LEU A 151 12.58 12.08 -6.11
N MET A 152 12.77 10.90 -6.69
CA MET A 152 13.69 10.67 -7.80
C MET A 152 12.91 10.66 -9.12
N SER A 153 13.56 11.15 -10.17
CA SER A 153 13.04 11.07 -11.54
C SER A 153 14.16 10.67 -12.49
N ILE A 154 13.92 9.62 -13.30
CA ILE A 154 14.83 9.16 -14.34
C ILE A 154 14.13 9.35 -15.69
N PRO A 155 14.69 10.14 -16.62
CA PRO A 155 14.23 10.17 -18.00
C PRO A 155 14.35 8.78 -18.64
N LEU A 156 13.31 8.32 -19.32
CA LEU A 156 13.28 7.01 -19.96
C LEU A 156 14.36 6.88 -21.04
N LYS A 157 14.76 7.99 -21.67
CA LYS A 157 15.86 8.05 -22.64
C LYS A 157 17.23 7.76 -22.04
N GLU A 158 17.40 7.94 -20.73
CA GLU A 158 18.66 7.67 -20.02
C GLU A 158 18.78 6.21 -19.56
N LEU A 159 17.68 5.43 -19.66
CA LEU A 159 17.68 4.02 -19.33
C LEU A 159 18.36 3.22 -20.44
N LYS A 160 19.51 2.62 -20.11
CA LYS A 160 20.27 1.74 -21.01
C LYS A 160 19.75 0.31 -20.96
N GLU A 161 19.31 -0.14 -19.78
CA GLU A 161 18.87 -1.51 -19.55
C GLU A 161 17.74 -1.52 -18.52
N VAL A 162 16.67 -2.26 -18.83
CA VAL A 162 15.56 -2.58 -17.94
C VAL A 162 15.42 -4.10 -17.96
N ALA A 163 15.83 -4.77 -16.89
CA ALA A 163 15.86 -6.23 -16.86
C ALA A 163 15.39 -6.77 -15.52
N VAL A 164 14.61 -7.86 -15.56
CA VAL A 164 14.29 -8.64 -14.36
C VAL A 164 15.32 -9.74 -14.20
N GLN A 165 16.09 -9.68 -13.11
CA GLN A 165 17.10 -10.67 -12.77
C GLN A 165 16.62 -11.57 -11.63
N GLN A 166 16.86 -12.87 -11.77
CA GLN A 166 16.58 -13.86 -10.75
C GLN A 166 17.85 -14.11 -9.92
N VAL A 167 17.70 -14.03 -8.60
CA VAL A 167 18.75 -14.39 -7.64
C VAL A 167 18.29 -15.61 -6.87
N ILE A 168 19.14 -16.64 -6.84
CA ILE A 168 18.90 -17.84 -6.07
C ILE A 168 19.72 -17.74 -4.79
N SER A 169 19.04 -17.57 -3.65
CA SER A 169 19.67 -17.58 -2.34
C SER A 169 19.49 -18.94 -1.68
N GLU A 170 20.56 -19.51 -1.14
CA GLU A 170 20.49 -20.70 -0.29
C GLU A 170 20.00 -20.29 1.10
N VAL A 171 18.98 -20.98 1.61
CA VAL A 171 18.38 -20.68 2.92
C VAL A 171 18.17 -21.98 3.66
N THR A 172 18.42 -21.97 4.97
CA THR A 172 18.12 -23.10 5.83
C THR A 172 16.61 -23.37 5.82
N PRO A 173 16.15 -24.56 5.36
CA PRO A 173 14.73 -24.87 5.28
C PRO A 173 14.07 -24.68 6.65
N TYR A 174 12.98 -23.91 6.69
CA TYR A 174 12.22 -23.78 7.93
C TYR A 174 11.32 -24.98 8.09
N LEU A 175 11.49 -25.72 9.19
CA LEU A 175 10.63 -26.83 9.56
C LEU A 175 9.55 -26.30 10.53
N PRO A 176 8.27 -26.32 10.13
CA PRO A 176 7.19 -25.80 10.97
C PRO A 176 7.08 -26.61 12.26
N ARG A 177 6.87 -25.90 13.37
CA ARG A 177 6.70 -26.47 14.71
C ARG A 177 5.24 -26.35 15.15
N THR A 178 4.82 -27.12 16.14
CA THR A 178 3.43 -27.04 16.67
C THR A 178 3.01 -25.64 17.13
N ARG A 179 3.95 -24.82 17.65
CA ARG A 179 3.70 -23.41 18.02
C ARG A 179 3.28 -22.52 16.84
N ASP A 180 3.67 -22.89 15.63
CA ASP A 180 3.46 -22.12 14.41
C ASP A 180 1.99 -22.18 13.93
N LEU A 181 1.19 -23.06 14.51
CA LEU A 181 -0.27 -23.11 14.31
C LEU A 181 -0.99 -21.96 15.02
N PHE A 182 -0.35 -21.34 16.02
CA PHE A 182 -0.96 -20.32 16.88
C PHE A 182 -0.29 -18.94 16.75
N ILE A 183 0.85 -18.87 16.06
CA ILE A 183 1.63 -17.64 15.87
C ILE A 183 1.94 -17.48 14.39
N PRO A 184 1.69 -16.30 13.79
CA PRO A 184 2.04 -16.06 12.39
C PRO A 184 3.54 -16.27 12.17
N ILE A 185 3.86 -17.23 11.31
CA ILE A 185 5.23 -17.62 10.99
C ILE A 185 5.88 -16.51 10.15
N LYS A 186 7.04 -16.02 10.57
CA LYS A 186 7.77 -14.97 9.81
C LYS A 186 8.38 -15.49 8.50
N ASN A 187 8.64 -16.80 8.41
CA ASN A 187 9.39 -17.44 7.32
C ASN A 187 8.53 -18.44 6.51
N ILE A 188 7.25 -18.16 6.28
CA ILE A 188 6.34 -19.07 5.54
C ILE A 188 6.93 -19.44 4.17
N ARG A 189 7.57 -18.49 3.50
CA ARG A 189 8.14 -18.69 2.16
C ARG A 189 9.29 -19.72 2.14
N SER A 190 9.94 -19.99 3.28
CA SER A 190 11.08 -20.91 3.41
C SER A 190 10.70 -22.29 3.95
N ILE A 191 9.39 -22.56 4.14
CA ILE A 191 8.90 -23.86 4.60
C ILE A 191 9.22 -24.92 3.54
N GLY A 192 10.05 -25.89 3.91
CA GLY A 192 10.39 -27.03 3.04
C GLY A 192 11.14 -26.69 1.75
N LYS A 193 11.58 -25.43 1.57
CA LYS A 193 12.30 -24.97 0.37
C LYS A 193 13.75 -24.65 0.72
N PRO A 194 14.74 -25.39 0.18
CA PRO A 194 16.16 -25.15 0.44
C PRO A 194 16.73 -23.96 -0.34
N LYS A 195 15.99 -23.47 -1.35
CA LYS A 195 16.39 -22.36 -2.21
C LYS A 195 15.27 -21.35 -2.32
N HIS A 196 15.61 -20.08 -2.14
CA HIS A 196 14.73 -18.95 -2.40
C HIS A 196 15.05 -18.33 -3.75
N MET A 197 14.01 -18.17 -4.57
CA MET A 197 14.07 -17.42 -5.81
C MET A 197 13.55 -16.02 -5.54
N ASP A 198 14.46 -15.06 -5.47
CA ASP A 198 14.14 -13.64 -5.34
C ASP A 198 14.30 -13.00 -6.74
N TYR A 199 13.34 -12.19 -7.15
CA TYR A 199 13.34 -11.51 -8.44
C TYR A 199 13.58 -10.02 -8.22
N PHE A 200 14.44 -9.43 -9.05
CA PHE A 200 14.81 -8.02 -8.94
C PHE A 200 14.63 -7.34 -10.29
N LEU A 201 13.92 -6.22 -10.32
CA LEU A 201 13.95 -5.31 -11.46
C LEU A 201 15.19 -4.42 -11.34
N VAL A 202 16.01 -4.44 -12.38
CA VAL A 202 17.27 -3.71 -12.48
C VAL A 202 17.11 -2.64 -13.54
N LEU A 203 17.29 -1.38 -13.15
CA LEU A 203 17.32 -0.24 -14.06
C LEU A 203 18.75 0.29 -14.12
N ARG A 204 19.36 0.26 -15.30
CA ARG A 204 20.71 0.80 -15.52
C ARG A 204 20.65 2.11 -16.28
N THR A 205 21.23 3.14 -15.68
CA THR A 205 21.53 4.43 -16.32
C THR A 205 23.03 4.50 -16.66
N ALA A 206 23.50 5.59 -17.23
CA ALA A 206 24.93 5.77 -17.48
C ALA A 206 25.77 5.68 -16.18
N ASP A 207 25.25 6.26 -15.09
CA ASP A 207 26.00 6.49 -13.86
C ASP A 207 25.56 5.58 -12.71
N ASN A 208 24.29 5.16 -12.70
CA ASN A 208 23.67 4.48 -11.55
C ASN A 208 22.95 3.18 -11.95
N ILE A 209 22.92 2.23 -11.01
CA ILE A 209 22.11 1.01 -11.06
C ILE A 209 21.08 1.06 -9.94
N TRP A 210 19.81 0.95 -10.30
CA TRP A 210 18.69 0.94 -9.36
C TRP A 210 18.08 -0.45 -9.32
N THR A 211 17.91 -1.03 -8.12
CA THR A 211 17.33 -2.36 -7.96
C THR A 211 16.06 -2.33 -7.11
N PHE A 212 15.02 -2.98 -7.62
CA PHE A 212 13.72 -3.09 -6.97
C PHE A 212 13.33 -4.55 -6.81
N TYR A 213 12.75 -4.89 -5.67
CA TYR A 213 12.28 -6.22 -5.31
C TYR A 213 10.78 -6.18 -5.09
N GLU A 214 10.07 -7.12 -5.70
CA GLU A 214 8.64 -7.36 -5.46
C GLU A 214 8.25 -8.75 -6.03
N GLU A 215 6.96 -9.10 -5.97
CA GLU A 215 6.45 -10.29 -6.63
C GLU A 215 6.76 -10.30 -8.15
N PRO A 216 7.09 -11.48 -8.73
CA PRO A 216 7.56 -11.57 -10.12
C PRO A 216 6.57 -11.00 -11.14
N GLU A 217 5.28 -11.25 -10.95
CA GLU A 217 4.21 -10.73 -11.81
C GLU A 217 4.17 -9.20 -11.78
N THR A 218 4.34 -8.60 -10.60
CA THR A 218 4.37 -7.14 -10.45
C THR A 218 5.58 -6.54 -11.15
N LEU A 219 6.75 -7.16 -11.02
CA LEU A 219 7.99 -6.71 -11.66
C LEU A 219 7.92 -6.84 -13.19
N LEU A 220 7.44 -7.97 -13.72
CA LEU A 220 7.29 -8.19 -15.16
C LEU A 220 6.27 -7.23 -15.79
N ASN A 221 5.14 -6.99 -15.12
CA ASN A 221 4.16 -6.01 -15.59
C ASN A 221 4.73 -4.60 -15.58
N PHE A 222 5.54 -4.25 -14.57
CA PHE A 222 6.16 -2.94 -14.48
C PHE A 222 7.30 -2.75 -15.51
N GLN A 223 8.11 -3.79 -15.76
CA GLN A 223 9.08 -3.81 -16.85
C GLN A 223 8.40 -3.52 -18.20
N LYS A 224 7.33 -4.26 -18.52
CA LYS A 224 6.57 -4.05 -19.76
C LYS A 224 6.02 -2.62 -19.86
N GLU A 225 5.54 -2.06 -18.75
CA GLU A 225 5.05 -0.67 -18.69
C GLU A 225 6.17 0.34 -19.00
N ILE A 226 7.39 0.11 -18.51
CA ILE A 226 8.56 0.94 -18.80
C ILE A 226 8.99 0.80 -20.26
N GLU A 227 9.13 -0.43 -20.77
CA GLU A 227 9.53 -0.71 -22.16
C GLU A 227 8.55 -0.10 -23.17
N THR A 228 7.25 -0.30 -22.95
CA THR A 228 6.19 0.30 -23.80
C THR A 228 6.23 1.83 -23.78
N ALA A 229 6.69 2.42 -22.68
CA ALA A 229 6.84 3.87 -22.57
C ALA A 229 8.15 4.39 -23.19
N MET A 230 9.18 3.55 -23.30
CA MET A 230 10.43 3.87 -24.00
C MET A 230 10.27 3.84 -25.52
N GLU A 231 9.35 3.01 -26.04
CA GLU A 231 9.06 2.90 -27.48
C GLU A 231 8.20 4.06 -28.04
N LYS A 232 7.66 4.93 -27.18
CA LYS A 232 6.81 6.07 -27.56
C LYS A 232 7.58 7.38 -27.64
#